data_AF-A0A848DS91-F1
#
_entry.id   AF-A0A848DS91-F1
#
_cell.length_a   1.000
_cell.length_b   1.000
_cell.length_c   1.000
_cell.angle_alpha   90.00
_cell.angle_beta   90.00
_cell.angle_gamma   90.00
#
_symmetry.space_group_name_H-M   'P 1'
#
loop_
_entity.id
_entity.type
_entity.pdbx_description
1 polymer ?
#
loop_
_entity_poly.entity_id
_entity_poly.type
_entity_poly.pdbx_seq_one_letter_code
_entity_poly.pdbx_strand_id
1 'polypeptide(L)' 'MADRPFPGTELDDGRDVYWFVGGPLDGRVQIRSAGVAPATVCHVHLHDGPKIVHQYDLHEVAGHGGEYRLRDG' A
#
# COMPACT_ATOMS: atom_id res chain seq x y z
N MET A 1 10.52 13.05 -20.38
CA MET A 1 9.83 12.63 -19.14
C MET A 1 9.37 11.20 -19.37
N ALA A 2 9.82 10.23 -18.58
CA ALA A 2 9.24 8.89 -18.66
C ALA A 2 7.84 8.95 -18.05
N ASP A 3 6.85 8.45 -18.78
CA ASP A 3 5.48 8.34 -18.30
C ASP A 3 5.49 7.41 -17.07
N ARG A 4 4.92 7.85 -15.95
CA ARG A 4 4.83 7.00 -14.77
C ARG A 4 3.69 6.01 -15.02
N PRO A 5 3.91 4.71 -14.86
CA PRO A 5 2.85 3.75 -15.11
C PRO A 5 1.73 3.93 -14.08
N PHE A 6 0.48 3.81 -14.55
CA PHE A 6 -0.71 4.00 -13.73
C PHE A 6 -1.00 2.77 -12.87
N PRO A 7 -1.71 2.93 -11.73
CA PRO A 7 -2.17 1.80 -10.93
C PRO A 7 -2.93 0.79 -11.79
N GLY A 8 -2.67 -0.49 -11.58
CA GLY A 8 -3.22 -1.59 -12.37
C GLY A 8 -2.56 -1.84 -13.71
N THR A 9 -1.49 -1.11 -14.04
CA THR A 9 -0.61 -1.50 -15.15
C THR A 9 0.08 -2.80 -14.76
N GLU A 10 -0.28 -3.89 -15.44
CA GLU A 10 0.54 -5.10 -15.47
C GLU A 10 1.76 -4.83 -16.35
N LEU A 11 2.93 -5.18 -15.83
CA LEU A 11 4.21 -5.10 -16.51
C LEU A 11 4.52 -6.48 -17.10
N ASP A 12 5.22 -6.50 -18.23
CA ASP A 12 5.49 -7.71 -19.04
C ASP A 12 6.22 -8.85 -18.28
N ASP A 13 6.72 -8.59 -17.06
CA ASP A 13 7.42 -9.56 -16.22
C ASP A 13 6.61 -10.04 -14.99
N GLY A 14 5.27 -10.01 -15.06
CA GLY A 14 4.39 -10.56 -14.03
C GLY A 14 4.32 -9.69 -12.77
N ARG A 15 4.61 -8.40 -12.92
CA ARG A 15 4.52 -7.40 -11.85
C ARG A 15 3.38 -6.44 -12.13
N ASP A 16 2.75 -5.91 -11.10
CA ASP A 16 1.73 -4.88 -11.21
C ASP A 16 2.16 -3.58 -10.51
N VAL A 17 1.52 -2.51 -10.92
CA VAL A 17 1.60 -1.20 -10.26
C VAL A 17 0.48 -1.10 -9.23
N TYR A 18 0.85 -1.07 -7.96
CA TYR A 18 -0.06 -1.02 -6.83
C TYR A 18 -0.14 0.37 -6.21
N TRP A 19 -1.34 0.82 -5.86
CA TRP A 19 -1.59 2.14 -5.28
C TRP A 19 -2.09 2.08 -3.84
N PHE A 20 -1.47 2.88 -2.97
CA PHE A 20 -1.87 3.04 -1.57
C PHE A 20 -2.89 4.16 -1.43
N VAL A 21 -4.05 3.85 -0.84
CA VAL A 21 -5.16 4.79 -0.64
C VAL A 21 -5.41 5.01 0.84
N GLY A 22 -5.32 6.27 1.27
CA GLY A 22 -5.42 6.68 2.66
C GLY A 22 -4.19 6.28 3.50
N GLY A 23 -4.25 6.62 4.78
CA GLY A 23 -3.23 6.20 5.75
C GLY A 23 -1.82 6.76 5.48
N PRO A 24 -0.78 6.11 6.02
CA PRO A 24 0.58 6.66 6.06
C PRO A 24 1.32 6.74 4.72
N LEU A 25 0.92 5.93 3.73
CA LEU A 25 1.54 5.91 2.39
C LEU A 25 0.58 6.40 1.30
N ASP A 26 -0.45 7.15 1.65
CA ASP A 26 -1.43 7.66 0.69
C ASP A 26 -0.76 8.28 -0.54
N GLY A 27 -1.27 7.96 -1.74
CA GLY A 27 -0.74 8.44 -3.01
C GLY A 27 0.54 7.74 -3.50
N ARG A 28 1.19 6.92 -2.67
CA ARG A 28 2.38 6.16 -3.07
C ARG A 28 2.00 5.07 -4.07
N VAL A 29 2.89 4.85 -5.03
CA VAL A 29 2.81 3.76 -6.00
C VAL A 29 3.98 2.80 -5.78
N GLN A 30 3.72 1.50 -5.88
CA GLN A 30 4.72 0.44 -5.75
C GLN A 30 4.60 -0.55 -6.91
N ILE A 31 5.75 -0.97 -7.46
CA ILE A 31 5.82 -2.13 -8.36
C ILE A 31 6.03 -3.38 -7.50
N ARG A 32 5.18 -4.40 -7.66
CA ARG A 32 5.24 -5.66 -6.91
C ARG A 32 4.89 -6.84 -7.82
N SER A 33 5.05 -8.07 -7.34
CA SER A 33 4.54 -9.24 -8.08
C SER A 33 3.00 -9.21 -8.12
N ALA A 34 2.42 -9.46 -9.29
CA ALA A 34 0.99 -9.49 -9.47
C ALA A 34 0.35 -10.64 -8.66
N GLY A 35 -0.92 -10.46 -8.26
CA GLY A 35 -1.67 -11.49 -7.52
C GLY A 35 -1.25 -11.71 -6.06
N VAL A 36 -0.28 -10.95 -5.56
CA VAL A 36 0.07 -10.97 -4.13
C VAL A 36 -1.04 -10.29 -3.33
N ALA A 37 -1.62 -11.03 -2.38
CA ALA A 37 -2.67 -10.51 -1.51
C ALA A 37 -2.20 -9.25 -0.75
N PRO A 38 -3.12 -8.30 -0.51
CA PRO A 38 -2.82 -7.13 0.32
C PRO A 38 -2.26 -7.51 1.70
N ALA A 39 -1.20 -6.82 2.13
CA ALA A 39 -0.49 -7.13 3.37
C ALA A 39 -0.96 -6.26 4.55
N THR A 40 -0.72 -6.70 5.78
CA THR A 40 -0.82 -5.85 6.96
C THR A 40 0.37 -4.88 7.01
N VAL A 41 0.12 -3.59 7.20
CA VAL A 41 1.13 -2.54 7.34
C VAL A 41 1.18 -2.06 8.78
N CYS A 42 2.40 -2.02 9.34
CA CYS A 42 2.67 -1.46 10.65
C CYS A 42 3.29 -0.07 10.50
N HIS A 43 2.64 0.96 11.02
CA HIS A 43 3.18 2.31 11.03
C HIS A 43 3.57 2.72 12.44
N VAL A 44 4.86 2.98 12.62
CA VAL A 44 5.46 3.36 13.89
C VAL A 44 5.80 4.84 13.86
N HIS A 45 5.20 5.60 14.78
CA HIS A 45 5.62 6.97 15.03
C HIS A 45 6.71 6.97 16.11
N LEU A 46 7.91 7.42 15.73
CA LEU A 46 9.02 7.64 16.65
C LEU A 46 9.02 9.11 17.05
N HIS A 47 8.52 9.39 18.25
CA HIS A 47 8.63 10.69 18.91
C HIS A 47 9.49 10.52 20.17
N ASP A 48 9.99 11.62 20.75
CA ASP A 48 10.67 11.65 22.07
C ASP A 48 9.71 11.31 23.26
N GLY A 49 8.59 10.63 22.98
CA GLY A 49 7.58 10.18 23.92
C GLY A 49 7.22 8.70 23.69
N PRO A 50 6.11 8.21 24.28
CA PRO A 50 5.69 6.82 24.09
C PRO A 50 5.54 6.45 22.60
N LYS A 51 6.12 5.31 22.21
CA LYS A 51 6.02 4.78 20.85
C LYS A 51 4.55 4.50 20.50
N ILE A 52 4.06 5.11 19.43
CA ILE A 52 2.71 4.85 18.92
C ILE A 52 2.81 3.94 17.70
N VAL A 53 2.10 2.81 17.74
CA VAL A 53 2.05 1.82 16.66
C VAL A 53 0.61 1.69 16.18
N HIS A 54 0.39 1.90 14.88
CA HIS A 54 -0.88 1.58 14.23
C HIS A 54 -0.69 0.38 13.31
N GLN A 55 -1.57 -0.60 13.44
CA GLN A 55 -1.64 -1.75 12.53
C GLN A 55 -2.82 -1.54 11.59
N TYR A 56 -2.57 -1.68 10.30
CA TYR A 56 -3.59 -1.55 9.28
C TYR A 56 -3.61 -2.80 8.42
N ASP A 57 -4.80 -3.30 8.10
CA ASP A 57 -4.98 -4.24 7.00
C ASP A 57 -5.26 -3.46 5.72
N LEU A 58 -4.54 -3.80 4.65
CA LEU A 58 -4.83 -3.25 3.33
C LEU A 58 -6.00 -4.01 2.73
N HIS A 59 -7.09 -3.32 2.41
CA HIS A 59 -8.21 -3.90 1.68
C HIS A 59 -8.06 -3.60 0.19
N GLU A 60 -8.25 -4.62 -0.64
CA GLU A 60 -8.12 -4.46 -2.09
C GLU A 60 -9.17 -3.48 -2.64
N VAL A 61 -8.70 -2.53 -3.45
CA VAL A 61 -9.54 -1.58 -4.17
C VAL A 61 -9.26 -1.71 -5.66
N ALA A 62 -10.32 -1.93 -6.43
CA ALA A 62 -10.28 -2.00 -7.90
C ALA A 62 -9.21 -2.97 -8.46
N GLY A 63 -8.86 -4.03 -7.73
CA GLY A 63 -7.88 -5.06 -8.15
C GLY A 63 -6.40 -4.64 -8.08
N HIS A 64 -6.11 -3.36 -7.85
CA HIS A 64 -4.77 -2.79 -8.05
C HIS A 64 -4.38 -1.72 -7.01
N GLY A 65 -5.11 -1.67 -5.90
CA GLY A 65 -4.84 -0.75 -4.80
C GLY A 65 -5.16 -1.34 -3.43
N GLY A 66 -4.68 -0.66 -2.39
CA GLY A 66 -4.84 -1.03 -1.00
C GLY A 66 -5.33 0.14 -0.18
N GLU A 67 -6.58 0.08 0.26
CA GLU A 67 -7.14 1.02 1.24
C GLU A 67 -6.69 0.61 2.64
N TYR A 68 -6.11 1.54 3.38
CA TYR A 68 -5.76 1.32 4.79
C TYR A 68 -7.03 1.23 5.65
N ARG A 69 -7.24 0.09 6.30
CA ARG A 69 -8.22 -0.04 7.38
C ARG A 69 -7.52 -0.32 8.68
N LEU A 70 -7.81 0.49 9.70
CA LEU A 70 -7.25 0.26 11.02
C LEU A 70 -7.72 -1.11 11.50
N ARG A 71 -6.78 -1.93 11.95
CA ARG A 71 -7.10 -3.22 12.53
C ARG A 71 -7.61 -3.00 13.95
N ASP A 72 -8.87 -3.33 14.19
CA ASP A 72 -9.37 -3.44 15.56
C ASP A 72 -8.66 -4.61 16.26
N GLY A 73 -8.14 -4.33 17.45
CA GLY A 73 -7.32 -5.24 18.25
C GLY A 73 -8.13 -6.23 19.06
#